data_AF-A0A7V2WNS0-F1
#
_entry.id   AF-A0A7V2WNS0-F1
#
_cell.length_a   1.000
_cell.length_b   1.000
_cell.length_c   1.000
_cell.angle_alpha   90.00
_cell.angle_beta   90.00
_cell.angle_gamma   90.00
#
_symmetry.space_group_name_H-M   'P 1'
#
loop_
_entity.id
_entity.type
_entity.pdbx_description
1 polymer ?
#
loop_
_entity_poly.entity_id
_entity_poly.type
_entity_poly.pdbx_seq_one_letter_code
_entity_poly.pdbx_strand_id
1 'polypeptide(L)'
;MRTETPQTIYLKDYQPSAYLIDHVSLDFRLDAEETLVIARFDMRANPAFEGYGGDQAMPALALDGENINLRSVGLTGVRVPS
;
A
#
# COMPACT_ATOMS: atom_id res chain seq x y z
N MET A 1 -14.80 0.75 -20.48
CA MET A 1 -15.85 0.38 -19.51
C MET A 1 -15.26 -0.70 -18.62
N ARG A 2 -15.20 -0.53 -17.29
CA ARG A 2 -14.77 -1.58 -16.34
C ARG A 2 -15.97 -2.53 -16.16
N THR A 3 -15.83 -3.79 -16.58
CA THR A 3 -16.92 -4.80 -16.54
C THR A 3 -16.91 -5.63 -15.27
N GLU A 4 -16.12 -5.26 -14.27
CA GLU A 4 -16.02 -5.97 -13.00
C GLU A 4 -17.13 -5.49 -12.06
N THR A 5 -18.10 -6.36 -11.80
CA THR A 5 -19.09 -6.13 -10.74
C THR A 5 -18.34 -6.14 -9.40
N PRO A 6 -18.36 -5.04 -8.62
CA PRO A 6 -17.72 -5.00 -7.32
C PRO A 6 -18.25 -6.15 -6.45
N GLN A 7 -17.35 -6.95 -5.89
CA GLN A 7 -17.70 -8.06 -5.02
C GLN A 7 -18.24 -7.52 -3.70
N THR A 8 -19.29 -8.14 -3.18
CA THR A 8 -19.84 -7.79 -1.87
C THR A 8 -18.80 -8.08 -0.78
N ILE A 9 -18.40 -7.04 -0.05
CA ILE A 9 -17.52 -7.16 1.12
C ILE A 9 -18.39 -7.45 2.35
N TYR A 10 -18.12 -8.54 3.06
CA TYR A 10 -18.86 -8.93 4.25
C TYR A 10 -18.11 -8.59 5.53
N LEU A 11 -18.79 -8.00 6.51
CA LEU A 11 -18.21 -7.67 7.82
C LEU A 11 -17.63 -8.89 8.55
N LYS A 12 -18.23 -10.07 8.40
CA LYS A 12 -17.77 -11.33 9.02
C LYS A 12 -16.39 -11.80 8.52
N ASP A 13 -15.97 -11.32 7.35
CA ASP A 13 -14.71 -11.69 6.70
C ASP A 13 -13.64 -10.60 6.93
N TYR A 14 -13.93 -9.61 7.80
CA TYR A 14 -12.98 -8.58 8.16
C TYR A 14 -11.78 -9.17 8.91
N GLN A 15 -10.59 -8.82 8.44
CA GLN A 15 -9.33 -9.11 9.12
C GLN A 15 -8.53 -7.82 9.31
N PRO A 16 -7.84 -7.65 10.45
CA PRO A 16 -6.87 -6.56 10.60
C PRO A 16 -5.83 -6.59 9.47
N SER A 17 -5.44 -5.42 8.97
CA SER A 17 -4.38 -5.33 7.97
C SER A 17 -3.06 -5.88 8.53
N ALA A 18 -2.25 -6.51 7.68
CA ALA A 18 -0.95 -7.04 8.08
C ALA A 18 0.06 -5.94 8.45
N TYR A 19 -0.08 -4.75 7.87
CA TYR A 19 0.79 -3.60 8.10
C TYR A 19 -0.02 -2.38 8.53
N LEU A 20 0.60 -1.54 9.34
CA LEU A 20 0.11 -0.23 9.74
C LEU A 20 1.00 0.85 9.12
N ILE A 21 0.40 1.98 8.76
CA ILE A 21 1.08 3.18 8.31
C ILE A 21 1.00 4.18 9.47
N ASP A 22 2.15 4.49 10.07
CA ASP A 22 2.22 5.44 11.19
C ASP A 22 2.33 6.89 10.67
N HIS A 23 3.01 7.10 9.53
CA HIS A 23 3.14 8.41 8.90
C HIS A 23 3.14 8.35 7.38
N VAL A 24 2.61 9.40 6.76
CA VAL A 24 2.63 9.61 5.32
C VAL A 24 3.18 10.99 5.03
N SER A 25 4.28 11.05 4.27
CA SER A 25 4.80 12.28 3.69
C SER A 25 4.51 12.30 2.20
N LEU A 26 3.83 13.33 1.73
CA LEU A 26 3.50 13.53 0.31
C LEU A 26 4.16 14.81 -0.20
N ASP A 27 4.87 14.70 -1.33
CA ASP A 27 5.37 15.82 -2.11
C ASP A 27 4.67 15.82 -3.47
N PHE A 28 4.00 16.93 -3.78
CA PHE A 28 3.24 17.14 -5.00
C PHE A 28 3.96 18.16 -5.87
N ARG A 29 4.36 17.75 -7.07
CA ARG A 29 4.79 18.66 -8.12
C ARG A 29 3.66 18.82 -9.11
N LEU A 30 2.96 19.94 -8.99
CA LEU A 30 1.80 20.27 -9.80
C LEU A 30 2.26 20.82 -11.14
N ASP A 31 1.77 20.21 -12.21
CA ASP A 31 1.82 20.74 -13.57
C ASP A 31 0.41 20.63 -14.18
N ALA A 32 0.14 21.41 -15.23
CA ALA A 32 -1.16 21.46 -15.88
C ALA A 32 -1.51 20.15 -16.62
N GLU A 33 -0.51 19.42 -17.10
CA GLU A 33 -0.71 18.18 -17.87
C GLU A 33 -0.65 16.93 -16.97
N GLU A 34 0.29 16.90 -16.01
CA GLU A 34 0.45 15.79 -15.09
C GLU A 34 0.86 16.26 -13.69
N THR A 35 0.51 15.53 -12.64
CA THR A 35 1.02 15.78 -11.29
C THR A 35 1.94 14.64 -10.88
N LEU A 36 3.19 14.97 -10.55
CA LEU A 36 4.10 14.00 -9.95
C LEU A 36 3.87 13.96 -8.45
N VAL A 37 3.55 12.78 -7.93
CA VAL A 37 3.38 12.53 -6.49
C VAL A 37 4.51 11.65 -6.00
N ILE A 38 5.24 12.12 -4.99
CA ILE A 38 6.24 11.33 -4.27
C ILE A 38 5.65 11.04 -2.89
N ALA A 39 5.39 9.77 -2.62
CA ALA A 39 4.86 9.31 -1.34
C ALA A 39 5.91 8.51 -0.58
N ARG A 40 6.13 8.86 0.69
CA ARG A 40 6.92 8.09 1.65
C ARG A 40 6.02 7.65 2.80
N PHE A 41 6.02 6.35 3.05
CA PHE A 41 5.24 5.72 4.11
C PHE A 41 6.19 5.21 5.19
N ASP A 42 5.98 5.62 6.43
CA ASP A 42 6.60 4.97 7.58
C ASP A 42 5.65 3.88 8.07
N MET A 43 6.08 2.63 7.92
CA MET A 43 5.23 1.45 8.09
C MET A 43 5.83 0.45 9.07
N ARG A 44 4.95 -0.31 9.72
CA ARG A 44 5.32 -1.43 10.60
C ARG A 44 4.35 -2.59 10.47
N ALA A 45 4.78 -3.78 10.85
CA ALA A 45 3.87 -4.91 11.00
C ALA A 45 2.82 -4.60 12.09
N ASN A 46 1.58 -5.02 11.83
CA ASN A 46 0.46 -4.82 12.75
C ASN A 46 0.45 -5.90 13.85
N PRO A 47 0.58 -5.54 15.15
CA PRO A 47 0.50 -6.51 16.24
C PRO A 47 -0.86 -7.21 16.37
N ALA A 48 -1.93 -6.64 15.79
CA ALA A 48 -3.26 -7.23 15.78
C ALA A 48 -3.50 -8.22 14.62
N PHE A 49 -2.52 -8.38 13.72
CA PHE A 49 -2.61 -9.36 12.63
C PHE A 49 -2.31 -10.77 13.18
N GLU A 50 -3.11 -11.77 12.79
CA GLU A 50 -3.00 -13.13 13.34
C GLU A 50 -1.61 -13.77 13.13
N GLY A 51 -0.89 -13.40 12.06
CA GLY A 51 0.47 -13.87 11.78
C GLY A 51 1.60 -13.12 12.50
N TYR A 52 1.29 -12.11 13.33
CA TYR A 52 2.34 -11.29 13.96
C TYR A 52 3.17 -12.08 14.99
N GLY A 53 4.48 -12.16 14.77
CA GLY A 53 5.43 -12.77 15.70
C GLY A 53 5.35 -14.30 15.83
N GLY A 54 4.55 -14.97 14.99
CA GLY A 54 4.45 -16.42 14.94
C GLY A 54 5.34 -17.05 13.86
N ASP A 55 5.23 -18.37 13.70
CA ASP A 55 5.96 -19.14 12.68
C ASP A 55 5.45 -18.88 11.25
N GLN A 56 4.31 -18.20 11.11
CA GLN A 56 3.75 -17.84 9.81
C GLN A 56 4.45 -16.61 9.24
N ALA A 57 4.81 -16.68 7.96
CA ALA A 57 5.35 -15.54 7.26
C ALA A 57 4.29 -14.44 7.14
N MET A 58 4.71 -13.19 7.37
CA MET A 58 3.88 -12.02 7.05
C MET A 58 3.56 -12.01 5.54
N PRO A 59 2.34 -11.62 5.14
CA PRO A 59 2.00 -11.52 3.72
C PRO A 59 2.83 -10.42 3.04
N ALA A 60 2.95 -10.49 1.72
CA ALA A 60 3.59 -9.43 0.93
C ALA A 60 2.89 -8.09 1.16
N LEU A 61 3.65 -7.00 1.15
CA LEU A 61 3.10 -5.66 1.24
C LEU A 61 2.34 -5.33 -0.06
N ALA A 62 1.02 -5.26 0.02
CA ALA A 62 0.15 -4.79 -1.04
C ALA A 62 -0.29 -3.35 -0.74
N LEU A 63 -0.09 -2.46 -1.71
CA LEU A 63 -0.55 -1.07 -1.66
C LEU A 63 -1.53 -0.84 -2.81
N ASP A 64 -2.73 -0.40 -2.50
CA ASP A 64 -3.76 -0.13 -3.49
C ASP A 64 -3.45 1.16 -4.26
N GLY A 65 -3.69 1.14 -5.58
CA GLY A 65 -3.52 2.30 -6.44
C GLY A 65 -4.38 2.19 -7.69
N GLU A 66 -5.07 3.26 -8.06
CA GLU A 66 -5.93 3.31 -9.24
C GLU A 66 -5.60 4.51 -10.13
N ASN A 67 -5.49 4.28 -11.44
CA ASN A 67 -5.15 5.29 -12.45
C ASN A 67 -3.82 6.01 -12.18
N ILE A 68 -2.81 5.27 -11.69
CA ILE A 68 -1.47 5.79 -11.38
C ILE A 68 -0.46 5.23 -12.38
N ASN A 69 0.46 6.07 -12.86
CA ASN A 69 1.66 5.62 -13.56
C ASN A 69 2.82 5.48 -12.56
N LEU A 70 3.12 4.24 -12.14
CA LEU A 70 4.20 3.98 -11.19
C LEU A 70 5.57 4.22 -11.83
N ARG A 71 6.29 5.25 -11.36
CA ARG A 71 7.63 5.59 -11.86
C ARG A 71 8.75 4.81 -11.17
N SER A 72 8.65 4.57 -9.87
CA SER A 72 9.65 3.82 -9.09
C SER A 72 9.15 3.45 -7.70
N VAL A 73 9.72 2.40 -7.13
CA VAL A 73 9.54 1.99 -5.73
C VAL A 73 10.91 1.90 -5.06
N GLY A 74 10.96 2.24 -3.77
CA GLY A 74 12.14 2.03 -2.94
C GLY A 74 11.75 1.61 -1.53
N LEU A 75 12.62 0.83 -0.90
CA LEU A 75 12.52 0.39 0.49
C LEU A 75 13.69 0.97 1.25
N THR A 76 13.40 1.77 2.29
CA THR A 76 14.42 2.39 3.16
C THR A 76 15.51 3.13 2.36
N GLY A 77 15.10 3.86 1.32
CA GLY A 77 15.99 4.64 0.45
C GLY A 77 16.69 3.86 -0.65
N VAL A 78 16.54 2.53 -0.71
CA VAL A 78 17.08 1.68 -1.77
C VAL A 78 16.02 1.41 -2.81
N ARG A 79 16.29 1.73 -4.08
CA ARG A 79 15.38 1.45 -5.19
C ARG A 79 15.20 -0.07 -5.36
N VAL A 80 13.97 -0.52 -5.48
CA VAL A 80 13.64 -1.90 -5.85
C VAL A 80 13.82 -2.05 -7.37
N PRO A 81 14.55 -3.07 -7.86
CA PRO A 81 14.69 -3.31 -9.29
C PRO A 81 13.35 -3.65 -9.95
N SER A 82 13.21 -3.30 -11.22
CA SER A 82 12.07 -3.68 -12.07
C SER A 82 12.13 -5.13 -12.50
#